data_AF-A0A8J5V754-F1
#
_entry.id   AF-A0A8J5V754-F1
#
_cell.length_a   1.000
_cell.length_b   1.000
_cell.length_c   1.000
_cell.angle_alpha   90.00
_cell.angle_beta   90.00
_cell.angle_gamma   90.00
#
_symmetry.space_group_name_H-M   'P 1'
#
loop_
_entity.id
_entity.type
_entity.pdbx_description
1 polymer ?
#
loop_
_entity_poly.entity_id
_entity_poly.type
_entity_poly.pdbx_seq_one_letter_code
_entity_poly.pdbx_strand_id
1 'polypeptide(L)'
;MPKSDKLRSWYQNLVKKAVKEGIVVERNTLYDFFLQPTNECRTNISAACSPYCENDFWPGEAERLLEKKDDDTSQKKETQLGRLLRVAKRDDRKGNLEDILLVHRIGERMRAMKEDFLMLCLQQFCKHCHHPIVSGGSWVCTSCRNFHLCERCYAEELNTSLKDRHPSTTKQKHAFERTEEEPLPETVDGDPTMESKLFSSQMQGYKGIRG
;
A
#
# COMPACT_ATOMS: atom_id res chain seq x y z
N MET A 1 -7.27 -8.68 -27.63
CA MET A 1 -7.14 -8.45 -26.18
C MET A 1 -8.15 -7.41 -25.72
N PRO A 2 -8.72 -7.50 -24.50
CA PRO A 2 -9.58 -6.44 -23.98
C PRO A 2 -8.81 -5.12 -23.84
N LYS A 3 -9.50 -3.99 -24.01
CA LYS A 3 -8.95 -2.67 -23.68
C LYS A 3 -8.74 -2.56 -22.17
N SER A 4 -7.81 -1.71 -21.75
CA SER A 4 -7.46 -1.45 -20.34
C SER A 4 -8.70 -1.26 -19.45
N ASP A 5 -9.64 -0.41 -19.87
CA ASP A 5 -10.81 -0.08 -19.05
C ASP A 5 -11.74 -1.27 -18.83
N LYS A 6 -11.89 -2.13 -19.85
CA LYS A 6 -12.70 -3.35 -19.72
C LYS A 6 -12.04 -4.36 -18.80
N LEU A 7 -10.72 -4.53 -18.90
CA LEU A 7 -9.97 -5.43 -18.04
C LEU A 7 -9.99 -4.95 -16.59
N ARG A 8 -9.78 -3.65 -16.37
CA ARG A 8 -9.87 -3.01 -15.05
C ARG A 8 -11.25 -3.23 -14.43
N SER A 9 -12.32 -2.95 -15.19
CA SER A 9 -13.70 -3.15 -14.72
C SER A 9 -13.96 -4.60 -14.33
N TRP A 10 -13.45 -5.55 -15.11
CA TRP A 10 -13.57 -6.98 -14.81
C TRP A 10 -12.93 -7.34 -13.47
N TYR A 11 -11.67 -6.96 -13.24
CA TYR A 11 -10.98 -7.22 -11.95
C TYR A 11 -11.68 -6.52 -10.78
N GLN A 12 -12.12 -5.28 -10.95
CA GLN A 12 -12.85 -4.57 -9.91
C GLN A 12 -14.16 -5.29 -9.53
N ASN A 13 -14.88 -5.87 -10.49
CA ASN A 13 -16.09 -6.64 -10.20
C ASN A 13 -15.78 -7.97 -9.49
N LEU A 14 -14.70 -8.64 -9.88
CA LEU A 14 -14.21 -9.83 -9.19
C LEU A 14 -13.87 -9.51 -7.72
N VAL A 15 -13.14 -8.44 -7.47
CA VAL A 15 -12.76 -8.03 -6.11
C VAL A 15 -13.98 -7.59 -5.30
N LYS A 16 -14.92 -6.86 -5.89
CA LYS A 16 -16.18 -6.50 -5.22
C LYS A 16 -16.94 -7.75 -4.74
N LYS A 17 -16.97 -8.81 -5.56
CA LYS A 17 -17.56 -10.08 -5.18
C LYS A 17 -16.79 -10.73 -4.01
N ALA A 18 -15.47 -10.79 -4.09
CA ALA A 18 -14.63 -11.35 -3.03
C ALA A 18 -14.77 -10.61 -1.69
N VAL A 19 -14.92 -9.28 -1.72
CA VAL A 19 -15.22 -8.47 -0.51
C VAL A 19 -16.60 -8.80 0.05
N LYS A 20 -17.62 -8.95 -0.81
CA LYS A 20 -18.97 -9.32 -0.39
C LYS A 20 -19.02 -10.72 0.25
N GLU A 21 -18.20 -11.63 -0.24
CA GLU A 21 -18.08 -13.01 0.25
C GLU A 21 -17.16 -13.13 1.48
N GLY A 22 -16.56 -12.03 1.95
CA GLY A 22 -15.68 -12.03 3.11
C GLY A 22 -14.29 -12.64 2.88
N ILE A 23 -13.93 -12.92 1.61
CA ILE A 23 -12.61 -13.42 1.23
C ILE A 23 -11.57 -12.29 1.30
N VAL A 24 -11.96 -11.08 0.86
CA VAL A 24 -11.13 -9.89 0.91
C VAL A 24 -11.68 -8.97 1.99
N VAL A 25 -10.84 -8.63 2.97
CA VAL A 25 -11.18 -7.72 4.06
C VAL A 25 -11.36 -6.30 3.53
N GLU A 26 -10.40 -5.83 2.74
CA GLU A 26 -10.39 -4.47 2.20
C GLU A 26 -9.71 -4.43 0.83
N ARG A 27 -10.31 -3.63 -0.07
CA ARG A 27 -9.70 -3.26 -1.35
C ARG A 27 -9.05 -1.89 -1.22
N ASN A 28 -7.78 -1.82 -1.61
CA ASN A 28 -7.02 -0.59 -1.76
C ASN A 28 -6.35 -0.52 -3.15
N THR A 29 -5.58 0.55 -3.38
CA THR A 29 -4.62 0.63 -4.49
C THR A 29 -3.21 0.79 -3.91
N LEU A 30 -2.16 0.43 -4.66
CA LEU A 30 -0.77 0.70 -4.26
C LEU A 30 -0.58 2.18 -3.94
N TYR A 31 -1.21 3.04 -4.74
CA TYR A 31 -1.20 4.49 -4.54
C TYR A 31 -1.81 4.88 -3.19
N ASP A 32 -3.06 4.50 -2.92
CA ASP A 32 -3.77 4.91 -1.71
C ASP A 32 -3.18 4.25 -0.44
N PHE A 33 -2.51 3.09 -0.57
CA PHE A 33 -1.93 2.37 0.56
C PHE A 33 -0.52 2.84 0.92
N PHE A 34 0.36 3.05 -0.07
CA PHE A 34 1.78 3.34 0.17
C PHE A 34 2.23 4.75 -0.26
N LEU A 35 1.67 5.29 -1.35
CA LEU A 35 2.15 6.55 -1.94
C LEU A 35 1.40 7.78 -1.43
N GLN A 36 0.15 7.60 -1.03
CA GLN A 36 -0.70 8.62 -0.41
C GLN A 36 -1.58 7.97 0.66
N PRO A 37 -1.00 7.45 1.76
CA PRO A 37 -1.76 6.86 2.84
C PRO A 37 -2.71 7.88 3.47
N THR A 38 -3.79 7.39 4.06
CA THR A 38 -4.78 8.23 4.76
C THR A 38 -4.13 9.10 5.83
N ASN A 39 -4.74 10.24 6.15
CA ASN A 39 -4.31 11.11 7.23
C ASN A 39 -4.31 10.44 8.62
N GLU A 40 -5.06 9.35 8.78
CA GLU A 40 -5.05 8.51 9.98
C GLU A 40 -3.75 7.70 10.12
N CYS A 41 -2.98 7.52 9.06
CA CYS A 41 -1.72 6.79 9.11
C CYS A 41 -0.63 7.65 9.75
N ARG A 42 -0.04 7.14 10.84
CA ARG A 42 0.99 7.80 11.65
C ARG A 42 2.41 7.32 11.35
N THR A 43 2.55 6.26 10.54
CA THR A 43 3.86 5.76 10.14
C THR A 43 4.40 6.48 8.91
N ASN A 44 5.71 6.60 8.82
CA ASN A 44 6.39 7.07 7.63
C ASN A 44 6.52 5.88 6.68
N ILE A 45 5.78 5.91 5.59
CA ILE A 45 5.86 4.87 4.58
C ILE A 45 7.02 5.19 3.65
N SER A 46 8.06 4.36 3.74
CA SER A 46 9.18 4.41 2.83
C SER A 46 8.88 3.68 1.52
N ALA A 47 9.60 4.02 0.45
CA ALA A 47 9.56 3.24 -0.78
C ALA A 47 9.89 1.74 -0.52
N ALA A 48 10.76 1.46 0.46
CA ALA A 48 11.13 0.10 0.87
C ALA A 48 9.97 -0.68 1.51
N CYS A 49 8.89 -0.02 1.92
CA CYS A 49 7.69 -0.70 2.43
C CYS A 49 6.77 -1.20 1.30
N SER A 50 6.98 -0.77 0.05
CA SER A 50 6.15 -1.19 -1.08
C SER A 50 6.55 -2.61 -1.53
N PRO A 51 5.60 -3.50 -1.91
CA PRO A 51 5.90 -4.85 -2.35
C PRO A 51 6.78 -4.85 -3.61
N TYR A 52 7.94 -5.50 -3.57
CA TYR A 52 8.83 -5.65 -4.73
C TYR A 52 8.51 -6.94 -5.48
N CYS A 53 7.81 -6.82 -6.61
CA CYS A 53 7.52 -7.91 -7.51
C CYS A 53 8.40 -7.78 -8.76
N GLU A 54 8.99 -8.89 -9.21
CA GLU A 54 9.84 -8.89 -10.40
C GLU A 54 9.03 -8.44 -11.64
N ASN A 55 9.61 -7.52 -12.42
CA ASN A 55 9.00 -6.95 -13.61
C ASN A 55 7.71 -6.13 -13.36
N ASP A 56 7.45 -5.72 -12.12
CA ASP A 56 6.36 -4.79 -11.83
C ASP A 56 6.71 -3.36 -12.29
N PHE A 57 5.69 -2.52 -12.44
CA PHE A 57 5.84 -1.17 -12.98
C PHE A 57 6.59 -0.23 -12.03
N TRP A 58 6.23 -0.25 -10.73
CA TRP A 58 6.69 0.77 -9.79
C TRP A 58 8.19 0.70 -9.47
N PRO A 59 8.85 -0.49 -9.36
CA PRO A 59 10.29 -0.54 -9.11
C PRO A 59 11.10 0.07 -10.26
N GLY A 60 10.73 -0.23 -11.51
CA GLY A 60 11.41 0.35 -12.68
C GLY A 60 11.22 1.87 -12.79
N GLU A 61 10.06 2.40 -12.38
CA GLU A 61 9.87 3.85 -12.29
C GLU A 61 10.66 4.48 -11.12
N ALA A 62 10.81 3.78 -10.00
CA ALA A 62 11.65 4.21 -8.89
C ALA A 62 13.14 4.29 -9.31
N GLU A 63 13.66 3.25 -9.95
CA GLU A 63 15.02 3.19 -10.49
C GLU A 63 15.29 4.34 -11.47
N ARG A 64 14.39 4.56 -12.43
CA ARG A 64 14.50 5.68 -13.39
C ARG A 64 14.51 7.05 -12.71
N LEU A 65 13.79 7.22 -11.60
CA LEU A 65 13.78 8.47 -10.84
C LEU A 65 15.07 8.68 -10.04
N LEU A 66 15.69 7.60 -9.57
CA LEU A 66 16.98 7.62 -8.88
C LEU A 66 18.11 7.96 -9.85
N GLU A 67 18.17 7.31 -11.02
CA GLU A 67 19.19 7.60 -12.06
C GLU A 67 19.14 9.05 -12.56
N LYS A 68 17.93 9.59 -12.77
CA LYS A 68 17.72 10.99 -13.23
C LYS A 68 18.16 12.05 -12.21
N LYS A 69 18.47 11.66 -10.97
CA LYS A 69 18.99 12.58 -9.96
C LYS A 69 20.47 12.86 -10.18
N ASP A 70 21.21 11.91 -10.75
CA ASP A 70 22.67 12.00 -10.86
C ASP A 70 23.13 12.82 -12.09
N ASP A 71 22.25 13.06 -13.07
CA ASP A 71 22.66 13.56 -14.40
C ASP A 71 22.27 15.02 -14.73
N ASP A 72 21.56 15.76 -13.86
CA ASP A 72 20.72 16.85 -14.39
C ASP A 72 20.60 18.12 -13.52
N THR A 73 21.59 19.01 -13.71
CA THR A 73 21.69 20.41 -13.23
C THR A 73 20.84 21.37 -14.08
N SER A 74 19.50 21.28 -14.04
CA SER A 74 18.63 22.14 -14.87
C SER A 74 17.54 22.90 -14.08
N GLN A 75 17.50 24.23 -14.29
CA GLN A 75 16.73 25.25 -13.55
C GLN A 75 15.20 25.05 -13.54
N LYS A 76 14.62 24.23 -14.43
CA LYS A 76 13.17 23.93 -14.44
C LYS A 76 12.71 23.04 -13.27
N LYS A 77 13.62 22.28 -12.65
CA LYS A 77 13.30 21.42 -11.50
C LYS A 77 13.25 22.19 -10.18
N GLU A 78 13.83 23.38 -10.08
CA GLU A 78 13.91 24.14 -8.81
C GLU A 78 12.52 24.55 -8.29
N THR A 79 11.60 24.89 -9.20
CA THR A 79 10.22 25.24 -8.86
C THR A 79 9.37 24.02 -8.49
N GLN A 80 9.57 22.87 -9.16
CA GLN A 80 8.90 21.60 -8.82
C GLN A 80 9.45 20.99 -7.53
N LEU A 81 10.77 20.99 -7.35
CA LEU A 81 11.46 20.61 -6.13
C LEU A 81 11.06 21.53 -4.97
N GLY A 82 10.94 22.85 -5.19
CA GLY A 82 10.43 23.78 -4.20
C GLY A 82 8.94 23.57 -3.84
N ARG A 83 8.12 23.06 -4.76
CA ARG A 83 6.75 22.59 -4.45
C ARG A 83 6.77 21.28 -3.66
N LEU A 84 7.57 20.30 -4.08
CA LEU A 84 7.72 19.01 -3.42
C LEU A 84 8.31 19.13 -2.02
N LEU A 85 9.31 19.98 -1.83
CA LEU A 85 9.89 20.31 -0.52
C LEU A 85 8.85 20.97 0.39
N ARG A 86 7.93 21.78 -0.16
CA ARG A 86 6.81 22.33 0.63
C ARG A 86 5.80 21.25 1.01
N VAL A 87 5.55 20.26 0.15
CA VAL A 87 4.68 19.12 0.48
C VAL A 87 5.35 18.23 1.52
N ALA A 88 6.62 17.87 1.35
CA ALA A 88 7.40 17.11 2.32
C ALA A 88 7.57 17.83 3.66
N LYS A 89 7.68 19.17 3.67
CA LYS A 89 7.70 19.98 4.92
C LYS A 89 6.34 20.12 5.59
N ARG A 90 5.24 19.91 4.84
CA ARG A 90 3.88 19.83 5.41
C ARG A 90 3.55 18.45 5.93
N ASP A 91 4.29 17.44 5.48
CA ASP A 91 4.22 16.10 6.03
C ASP A 91 4.95 16.13 7.38
N ASP A 92 4.19 16.04 8.48
CA ASP A 92 4.68 16.08 9.87
C ASP A 92 5.53 14.84 10.22
N ARG A 93 5.59 13.90 9.27
CA ARG A 93 6.29 12.63 9.29
C ARG A 93 7.82 12.79 9.29
N LYS A 94 8.44 12.51 10.45
CA LYS A 94 9.90 12.56 10.68
C LYS A 94 10.65 11.46 9.91
N GLY A 95 10.92 11.65 8.61
CA GLY A 95 11.54 10.65 7.73
C GLY A 95 12.75 11.15 6.95
N ASN A 96 13.41 10.24 6.23
CA ASN A 96 14.46 10.62 5.28
C ASN A 96 13.82 11.44 4.14
N LEU A 97 14.26 12.68 3.97
CA LEU A 97 13.71 13.59 2.98
C LEU A 97 13.79 13.04 1.55
N GLU A 98 14.85 12.32 1.21
CA GLU A 98 15.03 11.74 -0.12
C GLU A 98 14.03 10.63 -0.42
N ASP A 99 13.77 9.79 0.57
CA ASP A 99 12.79 8.72 0.49
C ASP A 99 11.36 9.28 0.41
N ILE A 100 11.04 10.30 1.22
CA ILE A 100 9.75 11.02 1.13
C ILE A 100 9.56 11.63 -0.26
N LEU A 101 10.59 12.29 -0.81
CA LEU A 101 10.54 12.88 -2.15
C LEU A 101 10.43 11.82 -3.25
N LEU A 102 11.07 10.65 -3.08
CA LEU A 102 10.95 9.54 -4.01
C LEU A 102 9.52 9.00 -4.05
N VAL A 103 8.96 8.65 -2.88
CA VAL A 103 7.57 8.17 -2.75
C VAL A 103 6.58 9.15 -3.37
N HIS A 104 6.73 10.45 -3.09
CA HIS A 104 5.88 11.47 -3.70
C HIS A 104 6.04 11.51 -5.23
N ARG A 105 7.27 11.42 -5.77
CA ARG A 105 7.48 11.44 -7.22
C ARG A 105 6.90 10.21 -7.91
N ILE A 106 7.03 9.03 -7.31
CA ILE A 106 6.38 7.81 -7.79
C ILE A 106 4.85 7.98 -7.76
N GLY A 107 4.31 8.53 -6.66
CA GLY A 107 2.90 8.90 -6.53
C GLY A 107 2.40 9.75 -7.69
N GLU A 108 3.07 10.86 -8.00
CA GLU A 108 2.68 11.74 -9.11
C GLU A 108 2.65 11.00 -10.47
N ARG A 109 3.57 10.06 -10.71
CA ARG A 109 3.59 9.24 -11.93
C ARG A 109 2.43 8.26 -11.98
N MET A 110 2.12 7.62 -10.86
CA MET A 110 1.11 6.57 -10.79
C MET A 110 -0.31 7.09 -10.63
N ARG A 111 -0.51 8.36 -10.23
CA ARG A 111 -1.82 8.93 -9.90
C ARG A 111 -2.89 8.70 -10.97
N ALA A 112 -2.55 8.93 -12.25
CA ALA A 112 -3.50 8.81 -13.35
C ALA A 112 -3.94 7.36 -13.64
N MET A 113 -3.13 6.38 -13.19
CA MET A 113 -3.32 4.95 -13.40
C MET A 113 -3.45 4.19 -12.08
N LYS A 114 -3.80 4.87 -10.98
CA LYS A 114 -3.82 4.27 -9.64
C LYS A 114 -4.74 3.04 -9.54
N GLU A 115 -5.83 3.03 -10.31
CA GLU A 115 -6.81 1.94 -10.34
C GLU A 115 -6.30 0.68 -11.06
N ASP A 116 -5.14 0.75 -11.72
CA ASP A 116 -4.47 -0.40 -12.34
C ASP A 116 -3.63 -1.21 -11.36
N PHE A 117 -3.30 -0.64 -10.19
CA PHE A 117 -2.47 -1.26 -9.16
C PHE A 117 -3.32 -1.60 -7.94
N LEU A 118 -3.98 -2.75 -7.99
CA LEU A 118 -4.83 -3.21 -6.90
C LEU A 118 -3.98 -3.73 -5.73
N MET A 119 -4.36 -3.34 -4.51
CA MET A 119 -3.85 -3.91 -3.27
C MET A 119 -5.02 -4.54 -2.52
N LEU A 120 -4.96 -5.85 -2.29
CA LEU A 120 -6.03 -6.60 -1.62
C LEU A 120 -5.55 -7.01 -0.23
N CYS A 121 -6.20 -6.50 0.80
CA CYS A 121 -5.95 -6.91 2.16
C CYS A 121 -6.79 -8.16 2.44
N LEU A 122 -6.11 -9.29 2.64
CA LEU A 122 -6.74 -10.54 3.07
C LEU A 122 -6.85 -10.65 4.60
N GLN A 123 -6.12 -9.80 5.31
CA GLN A 123 -6.09 -9.70 6.76
C GLN A 123 -6.37 -8.26 7.19
N GLN A 124 -6.70 -8.07 8.48
CA GLN A 124 -6.88 -6.74 9.04
C GLN A 124 -5.54 -6.01 9.10
N PHE A 125 -5.57 -4.68 8.89
CA PHE A 125 -4.39 -3.83 9.03
C PHE A 125 -4.66 -2.74 10.05
N CYS A 126 -3.65 -2.44 10.86
CA CYS A 126 -3.71 -1.29 11.74
C CYS A 126 -3.67 0.00 10.91
N LYS A 127 -4.69 0.86 11.03
CA LYS A 127 -4.78 2.11 10.27
C LYS A 127 -3.74 3.17 10.67
N HIS A 128 -3.16 3.08 11.86
CA HIS A 128 -2.08 3.98 12.28
C HIS A 128 -0.70 3.54 11.78
N CYS A 129 -0.31 2.28 11.99
CA CYS A 129 1.03 1.82 11.64
C CYS A 129 1.13 1.05 10.32
N HIS A 130 0.01 0.77 9.64
CA HIS A 130 -0.06 0.01 8.39
C HIS A 130 0.54 -1.41 8.47
N HIS A 131 0.69 -1.97 9.67
CA HIS A 131 1.09 -3.36 9.85
C HIS A 131 -0.15 -4.27 9.86
N PRO A 132 -0.05 -5.47 9.29
CA PRO A 132 -1.11 -6.45 9.37
C PRO A 132 -1.28 -6.91 10.83
N ILE A 133 -2.52 -7.09 11.26
CA ILE A 133 -2.86 -7.62 12.59
C ILE A 133 -3.17 -9.10 12.38
N VAL A 134 -2.18 -9.95 12.63
CA VAL A 134 -2.24 -11.39 12.35
C VAL A 134 -2.24 -12.26 13.60
N SER A 135 -2.18 -11.64 14.79
CA SER A 135 -2.20 -12.31 16.09
C SER A 135 -2.44 -11.31 17.22
N GLY A 136 -3.10 -11.74 18.30
CA GLY A 136 -3.25 -10.96 19.53
C GLY A 136 -4.43 -10.00 19.51
N GLY A 137 -4.45 -9.02 20.42
CA GLY A 137 -5.56 -8.08 20.52
C GLY A 137 -5.60 -7.04 19.39
N SER A 138 -6.79 -6.81 18.85
CA SER A 138 -7.10 -5.72 17.94
C SER A 138 -8.22 -4.85 18.51
N TRP A 139 -8.24 -3.57 18.13
CA TRP A 139 -9.26 -2.61 18.56
C TRP A 139 -10.01 -2.08 17.35
N VAL A 140 -11.30 -2.37 17.27
CA VAL A 140 -12.15 -2.06 16.12
C VAL A 140 -13.00 -0.85 16.44
N CYS A 141 -13.01 0.14 15.56
CA CYS A 141 -13.91 1.27 15.70
C CYS A 141 -15.36 0.84 15.46
N THR A 142 -16.27 1.21 16.36
CA THR A 142 -17.70 0.87 16.24
C THR A 142 -18.44 1.72 15.20
N SER A 143 -17.84 2.83 14.77
CA SER A 143 -18.47 3.81 13.87
C SER A 143 -17.89 3.80 12.46
N CYS A 144 -16.61 3.42 12.31
CA CYS A 144 -15.92 3.42 11.02
C CYS A 144 -15.74 2.00 10.50
N ARG A 145 -16.08 1.80 9.22
CA ARG A 145 -15.87 0.54 8.54
C ARG A 145 -14.37 0.23 8.41
N ASN A 146 -13.98 -0.99 8.77
CA ASN A 146 -12.62 -1.52 8.63
C ASN A 146 -11.54 -0.64 9.29
N PHE A 147 -11.86 0.06 10.38
CA PHE A 147 -10.87 0.82 11.13
C PHE A 147 -10.41 0.00 12.33
N HIS A 148 -9.20 -0.55 12.23
CA HIS A 148 -8.58 -1.38 13.24
C HIS A 148 -7.29 -0.72 13.75
N LEU A 149 -7.03 -0.87 15.06
CA LEU A 149 -5.77 -0.51 15.68
C LEU A 149 -5.17 -1.74 16.36
N CYS A 150 -3.85 -1.94 16.24
CA CYS A 150 -3.16 -2.90 17.08
C CYS A 150 -3.07 -2.38 18.53
N GLU A 151 -2.79 -3.26 19.50
CA GLU A 151 -2.68 -2.88 20.92
C GLU A 151 -1.77 -1.67 21.16
N ARG A 152 -0.59 -1.63 20.52
CA ARG A 152 0.35 -0.49 20.65
C ARG A 152 -0.27 0.82 20.17
N CYS A 153 -0.84 0.83 18.96
CA CYS A 153 -1.40 2.05 18.39
C CYS A 153 -2.67 2.50 19.10
N TYR A 154 -3.45 1.59 19.68
CA TYR A 154 -4.56 1.95 20.54
C TYR A 154 -4.11 2.59 21.86
N ALA A 155 -3.03 2.08 22.48
CA ALA A 155 -2.46 2.71 23.68
C ALA A 155 -1.93 4.14 23.38
N GLU A 156 -1.28 4.34 22.24
CA GLU A 156 -0.86 5.67 21.77
C GLU A 156 -2.06 6.59 21.51
N GLU A 157 -3.13 6.06 20.93
CA GLU A 157 -4.37 6.78 20.67
C GLU A 157 -5.02 7.32 21.95
N LEU A 158 -5.02 6.54 23.03
CA LEU A 158 -5.56 6.97 24.32
C LEU A 158 -4.74 8.08 25.01
N ASN A 159 -3.45 8.19 24.69
CA ASN A 159 -2.55 9.22 25.24
C ASN A 159 -2.47 10.47 24.36
N THR A 160 -3.01 10.42 23.15
CA THR A 160 -2.98 11.52 22.18
C THR A 160 -4.04 12.58 22.49
N SER A 161 -3.81 13.83 22.06
CA SER A 161 -4.75 14.93 22.23
C SER A 161 -6.08 14.64 21.52
N LEU A 162 -7.22 15.13 22.06
CA LEU A 162 -8.54 14.89 21.48
C LEU A 162 -8.70 15.36 20.02
N LYS A 163 -7.85 16.27 19.55
CA LYS A 163 -7.90 16.79 18.17
C LYS A 163 -7.22 15.87 17.16
N ASP A 164 -6.27 15.06 17.62
CA ASP A 164 -5.46 14.19 16.76
C ASP A 164 -5.90 12.73 16.87
N ARG A 165 -6.90 12.46 17.72
CA ARG A 165 -7.57 11.17 17.83
C ARG A 165 -8.45 10.89 16.63
N HIS A 166 -8.57 9.62 16.30
CA HIS A 166 -9.55 9.10 15.38
C HIS A 166 -10.98 9.46 15.86
N PRO A 167 -11.82 9.99 14.97
CA PRO A 167 -11.56 10.37 13.57
C PRO A 167 -10.83 11.72 13.45
N SER A 168 -9.66 11.74 12.83
CA SER A 168 -8.83 12.95 12.62
C SER A 168 -9.52 14.06 11.81
N THR A 169 -10.56 13.72 11.05
CA THR A 169 -11.29 14.65 10.17
C THR A 169 -12.50 15.30 10.83
N THR A 170 -12.99 14.77 11.96
CA THR A 170 -14.21 15.26 12.60
C THR A 170 -14.04 15.38 14.10
N LYS A 171 -14.83 16.23 14.75
CA LYS A 171 -14.78 16.38 16.21
C LYS A 171 -15.60 15.33 16.96
N GLN A 172 -16.08 14.29 16.27
CA GLN A 172 -16.87 13.23 16.90
C GLN A 172 -15.94 12.30 17.66
N LYS A 173 -16.43 11.71 18.76
CA LYS A 173 -15.69 10.68 19.49
C LYS A 173 -16.18 9.32 19.01
N HIS A 174 -15.26 8.47 18.58
CA HIS A 174 -15.58 7.09 18.24
C HIS A 174 -15.16 6.16 19.39
N ALA A 175 -15.99 5.15 19.63
CA ALA A 175 -15.67 4.07 20.58
C ALA A 175 -14.92 2.95 19.86
N PHE A 176 -14.19 2.16 20.64
CA PHE A 176 -13.45 1.01 20.18
C PHE A 176 -13.84 -0.24 20.98
N GLU A 177 -13.97 -1.36 20.31
CA GLU A 177 -14.21 -2.68 20.90
C GLU A 177 -12.98 -3.57 20.69
N ARG A 178 -12.57 -4.31 21.72
CA ARG A 178 -11.45 -5.24 21.63
C ARG A 178 -11.91 -6.55 20.98
N THR A 179 -11.14 -7.02 20.01
CA THR A 179 -11.28 -8.33 19.37
C THR A 179 -9.97 -9.09 19.55
N GLU A 180 -10.03 -10.42 19.57
CA GLU A 180 -8.85 -11.27 19.56
C GLU A 180 -8.67 -11.87 18.17
N GLU A 181 -7.47 -11.72 17.60
CA GLU A 181 -7.08 -12.28 16.32
C GLU A 181 -6.28 -13.55 16.56
N GLU A 182 -6.76 -14.66 16.01
CA GLU A 182 -6.04 -15.94 16.05
C GLU A 182 -4.78 -15.88 15.18
N PRO A 183 -3.64 -16.39 15.66
CA PRO A 183 -2.42 -16.43 14.88
C PRO A 183 -2.62 -17.25 13.60
N LEU A 184 -2.16 -16.70 12.48
CA LEU A 184 -2.15 -17.44 11.22
C LEU A 184 -1.18 -18.63 11.32
N PRO A 185 -1.56 -19.81 10.78
CA PRO A 185 -0.65 -20.94 10.69
C PRO A 185 0.53 -20.59 9.77
N GLU A 186 1.64 -21.28 9.95
CA GLU A 186 2.75 -21.23 9.00
C GLU A 186 2.26 -21.66 7.60
N THR A 187 2.73 -20.96 6.57
CA THR A 187 2.41 -21.26 5.18
C THR A 187 3.24 -22.46 4.71
N VAL A 188 2.82 -23.66 5.10
CA VAL A 188 3.39 -24.91 4.60
C VAL A 188 2.60 -25.34 3.38
N ASP A 189 3.21 -25.23 2.20
CA ASP A 189 2.66 -25.77 0.97
C ASP A 189 2.85 -27.30 0.96
N GLY A 190 1.74 -28.03 0.93
CA GLY A 190 1.73 -29.49 0.90
C GLY A 190 1.90 -30.07 -0.49
N ASP A 191 1.83 -29.24 -1.53
CA ASP A 191 1.97 -29.68 -2.90
C ASP A 191 3.46 -29.98 -3.23
N PRO A 192 3.74 -31.03 -4.01
CA PRO A 192 5.11 -31.35 -4.40
C PRO A 192 5.65 -30.26 -5.34
N THR A 193 6.92 -29.90 -5.16
CA THR A 193 7.61 -29.03 -6.12
C THR A 193 7.69 -29.72 -7.48
N MET A 194 7.09 -29.09 -8.50
CA MET A 194 7.08 -29.61 -9.86
C MET A 194 8.06 -28.80 -10.72
N GLU A 195 9.15 -29.44 -11.14
CA GLU A 195 10.10 -28.82 -12.05
C GLU A 195 9.66 -28.99 -13.51
N SER A 196 9.47 -27.89 -14.23
CA SER A 196 9.24 -27.91 -15.67
C SER A 196 9.95 -26.76 -16.35
N LYS A 197 10.86 -27.08 -17.27
CA LYS A 197 11.55 -26.09 -18.12
C LYS A 197 10.59 -25.37 -19.08
N LEU A 198 9.45 -25.98 -19.38
CA LEU A 198 8.44 -25.40 -20.27
C LEU A 198 7.55 -24.39 -19.52
N PHE A 199 7.35 -24.58 -18.21
CA PHE A 199 6.46 -23.76 -17.40
C PHE A 199 7.19 -22.92 -16.34
N SER A 200 8.53 -22.85 -16.40
CA SER A 200 9.36 -22.05 -15.47
C SER A 200 9.12 -20.55 -15.62
N SER A 201 8.85 -20.08 -16.83
CA SER A 201 8.37 -18.73 -17.11
C SER A 201 7.66 -18.72 -18.46
N GLN A 202 6.68 -17.83 -18.60
CA GLN A 202 5.96 -17.64 -19.87
C GLN A 202 6.91 -17.33 -21.04
N MET A 203 8.07 -16.73 -20.77
CA MET A 203 9.06 -16.36 -21.79
C MET A 203 9.98 -17.50 -22.22
N GLN A 204 10.27 -18.48 -21.37
CA GLN A 204 11.19 -19.57 -21.69
C GLN A 204 10.48 -20.73 -22.41
N GLY A 205 9.23 -21.03 -22.06
CA GLY A 205 8.46 -22.15 -22.65
C GLY A 205 8.26 -22.06 -24.17
N TYR A 206 8.01 -20.86 -24.71
CA TYR A 206 7.73 -20.69 -26.14
C TYR A 206 8.96 -20.65 -27.05
N LYS A 207 10.16 -20.38 -26.50
CA LYS A 207 11.40 -20.41 -27.31
C LYS A 207 11.83 -21.83 -27.66
N GLY A 208 11.41 -22.84 -26.90
CA GLY A 208 11.71 -24.26 -27.14
C GLY A 208 10.79 -24.98 -28.13
N ILE A 209 9.69 -24.36 -28.57
CA ILE A 209 8.68 -24.98 -29.46
C ILE A 209 8.87 -24.55 -30.94
N ARG A 210 9.86 -23.71 -31.23
CA ARG A 210 10.22 -23.28 -32.60
C ARG A 210 11.58 -23.83 -33.07
N GLY A 211 11.92 -25.04 -32.64
CA GLY A 211 13.06 -25.82 -33.16
C GLY A 211 12.62 -26.77 -34.25
#